data_AF-A0A9D2LIC0-F1
#
_entry.id   AF-A0A9D2LIC0-F1
#
_cell.length_a   1.000
_cell.length_b   1.000
_cell.length_c   1.000
_cell.angle_alpha   90.00
_cell.angle_beta   90.00
_cell.angle_gamma   90.00
#
_symmetry.space_group_name_H-M   'P 1'
#
loop_
_entity.id
_entity.type
_entity.pdbx_description
1 polymer ?
#
loop_
_entity_poly.entity_id
_entity_poly.type
_entity_poly.pdbx_seq_one_letter_code
_entity_poly.pdbx_strand_id
1 'polypeptide(L)'
;MEPGKFGPYLRELRTRRGLTQEQVAEALRVSGAAVSKWENGKCLPDLTKLEALAEVLGVGILDLMRCGAAPAPRLAPENAGPDPAAQSWRHQARGAAVLLIFTALVIFLQYFPLHRVVQVWQPSWYETGEISQLAYVGSREEWQTAQPVLELAEQAFSDLSLTEAEAAVRYGELRRYCFPRDRYPEVVREEHDLDLWSAHFSGSSGQMWVFYSQEGYDAAGNRKAGSWRVPSLWYLERALDGTWEVIYIKEHP
;
A
#
# COMPACT_ATOMS: atom_id res chain seq x y z
N MET A 1 13.38 56.87 -24.94
CA MET A 1 14.64 57.53 -24.56
C MET A 1 14.32 58.93 -24.07
N GLU A 2 14.35 59.17 -22.75
CA GLU A 2 14.07 60.48 -22.17
C GLU A 2 15.36 61.33 -22.12
N PRO A 3 15.40 62.55 -22.69
CA PRO A 3 16.62 63.37 -22.73
C PRO A 3 17.26 63.60 -21.35
N GLY A 4 16.43 63.75 -20.31
CA GLY A 4 16.89 63.97 -18.93
C GLY A 4 17.64 62.79 -18.30
N LYS A 5 17.44 61.55 -18.79
CA LYS A 5 18.18 60.35 -18.33
C LYS A 5 19.31 59.98 -19.29
N PHE A 6 19.10 60.22 -20.57
CA PHE A 6 20.07 59.91 -21.62
C PHE A 6 21.35 60.75 -21.52
N GLY A 7 21.23 62.07 -21.33
CA GLY A 7 22.39 62.96 -21.28
C GLY A 7 23.38 62.63 -20.14
N PRO A 8 22.91 62.48 -18.89
CA PRO A 8 23.76 62.06 -17.77
C PRO A 8 24.40 60.69 -17.99
N TYR A 9 23.65 59.72 -18.51
CA TYR A 9 24.15 58.37 -18.80
C TYR A 9 25.23 58.36 -19.90
N LEU A 10 25.03 59.15 -20.95
CA LEU A 10 26.01 59.32 -22.02
C LEU A 10 27.32 59.92 -21.48
N ARG A 11 27.22 60.94 -20.63
CA ARG A 11 28.38 61.56 -19.96
C ARG A 11 29.10 60.56 -19.07
N GLU A 12 28.35 59.75 -18.33
CA GLU A 12 28.92 58.69 -17.48
C GLU A 12 29.72 57.68 -18.30
N LEU A 13 29.14 57.13 -19.37
CA LEU A 13 29.83 56.18 -20.26
C LEU A 13 31.10 56.80 -20.87
N ARG A 14 31.02 58.05 -21.32
CA ARG A 14 32.18 58.78 -21.86
C ARG A 14 33.29 58.91 -20.82
N THR A 15 32.96 59.34 -19.61
CA THR A 15 33.95 59.52 -18.53
C THR A 15 34.55 58.20 -18.05
N ARG A 16 33.77 57.11 -17.99
CA ARG A 16 34.28 55.76 -17.70
C ARG A 16 35.31 55.27 -18.73
N ARG A 17 35.20 55.73 -19.98
CA ARG A 17 36.14 55.46 -21.08
C ARG A 17 37.33 56.43 -21.11
N GLY A 18 37.36 57.44 -20.23
CA GLY A 18 38.41 58.47 -20.22
C GLY A 18 38.40 59.40 -21.42
N LEU A 19 37.28 59.49 -22.16
CA LEU A 19 37.18 60.29 -23.39
C LEU A 19 36.73 61.73 -23.11
N THR A 20 37.22 62.70 -23.87
CA THR A 20 36.71 64.08 -23.88
C THR A 20 35.51 64.23 -24.81
N GLN A 21 34.74 65.32 -24.68
CA GLN A 21 33.61 65.59 -25.59
C GLN A 21 34.10 65.76 -27.03
N GLU A 22 35.28 66.36 -27.21
CA GLU A 22 35.95 66.58 -28.49
C GLU A 22 36.38 65.26 -29.14
N GLN A 23 36.91 64.32 -28.36
CA GLN A 23 37.31 63.00 -28.86
C GLN A 23 36.11 62.18 -29.35
N VAL A 24 34.98 62.25 -28.64
CA VAL A 24 33.72 61.62 -29.09
C VAL A 24 33.19 62.34 -30.34
N ALA A 25 33.26 63.67 -30.37
CA ALA A 25 32.82 64.45 -31.52
C ALA A 25 33.63 64.14 -32.78
N GLU A 26 34.95 64.02 -32.65
CA GLU A 26 35.88 63.64 -33.72
C GLU A 26 35.56 62.24 -34.25
N ALA A 27 35.39 61.25 -33.36
CA ALA A 27 35.04 59.88 -33.74
C ALA A 27 33.71 59.80 -34.50
N LEU A 28 32.73 60.63 -34.15
CA LEU A 28 31.41 60.67 -34.79
C LEU A 28 31.29 61.67 -35.96
N ARG A 29 32.37 62.38 -36.28
CA ARG A 29 32.41 63.48 -37.27
C ARG A 29 31.28 64.50 -37.03
N VAL A 30 31.11 64.91 -35.78
CA VAL A 30 30.15 65.95 -35.36
C VAL A 30 30.90 67.08 -34.64
N SER A 31 30.23 68.21 -34.39
CA SER A 31 30.82 69.27 -33.58
C SER A 31 30.79 68.92 -32.09
N GLY A 32 31.79 69.37 -31.32
CA GLY A 32 31.78 69.21 -29.85
C GLY A 32 30.53 69.82 -29.20
N ALA A 33 29.97 70.88 -29.81
CA ALA A 33 28.69 71.48 -29.40
C ALA A 33 27.50 70.51 -29.53
N ALA A 34 27.52 69.56 -30.48
CA ALA A 34 26.48 68.55 -30.60
C ALA A 34 26.53 67.55 -29.44
N VAL A 35 27.71 67.04 -29.10
CA VAL A 35 27.92 66.14 -27.95
C VAL A 35 27.53 66.82 -26.64
N SER A 36 27.91 68.10 -26.47
CA SER A 36 27.50 68.89 -25.32
C SER A 36 25.98 69.06 -25.22
N LYS A 37 25.27 69.26 -26.34
CA LYS A 37 23.80 69.32 -26.33
C LYS A 37 23.15 67.98 -25.97
N TRP A 38 23.73 66.86 -26.39
CA TRP A 38 23.25 65.53 -26.01
C TRP A 38 23.44 65.24 -24.52
N GLU A 39 24.64 65.50 -23.99
CA GLU A 39 24.95 65.28 -22.56
C GLU A 39 24.13 66.18 -21.64
N ASN A 40 23.79 67.38 -22.09
CA ASN A 40 22.92 68.32 -21.35
C ASN A 40 21.42 68.11 -21.62
N GLY A 41 21.02 67.08 -22.38
CA GLY A 41 19.63 66.75 -22.66
C GLY A 41 18.89 67.79 -23.51
N LYS A 42 19.60 68.70 -24.20
CA LYS A 42 19.01 69.75 -25.06
C LYS A 42 18.48 69.19 -26.38
N CYS A 43 19.11 68.12 -26.88
CA CYS A 43 18.62 67.35 -28.01
C CYS A 43 19.08 65.90 -27.88
N LEU A 44 18.50 65.01 -28.68
CA LEU A 44 18.93 63.61 -28.77
C LEU A 44 19.74 63.40 -30.06
N PRO A 45 20.71 62.47 -30.07
CA PRO A 45 21.33 62.00 -31.32
C PRO A 45 20.30 61.27 -32.19
N ASP A 46 20.47 61.33 -33.50
CA ASP A 46 19.70 60.52 -34.44
C ASP A 46 20.10 59.02 -34.34
N LEU A 47 19.34 58.15 -35.01
CA LEU A 47 19.57 56.71 -34.97
C LEU A 47 20.97 56.31 -35.50
N THR A 48 21.44 56.95 -36.57
CA THR A 48 22.75 56.70 -37.17
C THR A 48 23.89 57.12 -36.23
N LYS A 49 23.72 58.20 -35.47
CA LYS A 49 24.66 58.64 -34.44
C LYS A 49 24.58 57.78 -33.17
N LEU A 50 23.43 57.19 -32.85
CA LEU A 50 23.29 56.26 -31.73
C LEU A 50 24.09 54.97 -31.96
N GLU A 51 24.07 54.41 -33.17
CA GLU A 51 24.90 53.25 -33.52
C GLU A 51 26.39 53.58 -33.36
N ALA A 52 26.84 54.68 -33.94
CA ALA A 52 28.24 55.13 -33.82
C ALA A 52 28.65 55.45 -32.36
N LEU A 53 27.74 56.03 -31.56
CA LEU A 53 27.97 56.27 -30.13
C LEU A 53 28.14 54.95 -29.38
N ALA A 54 27.29 53.96 -29.67
CA ALA A 54 27.34 52.65 -29.04
C ALA A 54 28.67 51.93 -29.34
N GLU A 55 29.20 52.06 -30.56
CA GLU A 55 30.52 51.52 -30.93
C GLU A 55 31.68 52.23 -30.19
N VAL A 56 31.72 53.56 -30.22
CA VAL A 56 32.78 54.35 -29.55
C VAL A 56 32.78 54.13 -28.04
N LEU A 57 31.59 54.02 -27.44
CA LEU A 57 31.39 53.75 -26.02
C LEU A 57 31.33 52.26 -25.69
N GLY A 58 31.44 51.39 -26.71
CA GLY A 58 31.41 49.93 -26.69
C GLY A 58 30.37 49.35 -25.73
N VAL A 59 29.14 49.80 -25.88
CA VAL A 59 27.93 49.29 -25.23
C VAL A 59 26.95 48.80 -26.30
N GLY A 60 25.98 47.97 -25.96
CA GLY A 60 24.90 47.62 -26.88
C GLY A 60 24.02 48.84 -27.16
N ILE A 61 23.54 49.00 -28.40
CA ILE A 61 22.62 50.09 -28.76
C ILE A 61 21.34 50.07 -27.90
N LEU A 62 20.82 48.89 -27.56
CA LEU A 62 19.66 48.75 -26.68
C LEU A 62 19.95 49.23 -25.26
N ASP A 63 21.16 49.00 -24.73
CA ASP A 63 21.57 49.46 -23.40
C ASP A 63 21.74 50.98 -23.39
N LEU A 64 22.28 51.54 -24.47
CA LEU A 64 22.40 52.97 -24.69
C LEU A 64 21.02 53.64 -24.74
N MET A 65 20.07 53.07 -25.49
CA MET A 65 18.69 53.57 -25.60
C MET A 65 17.90 53.45 -24.29
N ARG A 66 18.19 52.43 -23.48
CA ARG A 66 17.59 52.18 -22.16
C ARG A 66 18.25 52.96 -21.04
N CYS A 67 19.33 53.69 -21.32
CA CYS A 67 20.11 54.41 -20.32
C CYS A 67 20.56 53.50 -19.16
N GLY A 68 20.93 52.25 -19.46
CA GLY A 68 21.34 51.25 -18.45
C GLY A 68 20.21 50.62 -17.63
N ALA A 69 18.94 50.88 -17.95
CA ALA A 69 17.83 50.19 -17.29
C ALA A 69 17.82 48.69 -17.64
N ALA A 70 17.94 47.83 -16.63
CA ALA A 70 17.78 46.39 -16.78
C ALA A 70 16.43 46.07 -17.45
N PRO A 71 16.33 45.02 -18.29
CA PRO A 71 15.05 44.62 -18.84
C PRO A 71 14.06 44.39 -17.70
N ALA A 72 12.87 45.02 -17.79
CA ALA A 72 11.80 44.76 -16.85
C ALA A 72 11.61 43.24 -16.74
N PRO A 73 11.50 42.67 -15.52
CA PRO A 73 11.26 41.24 -15.37
C PRO A 73 10.06 40.87 -16.23
N ARG A 74 10.21 39.86 -17.10
CA ARG A 74 9.06 39.23 -17.74
C ARG A 74 8.21 38.72 -16.59
N LEU A 75 7.03 39.31 -16.38
CA LEU A 75 6.04 38.81 -15.43
C LEU A 75 5.70 37.38 -15.88
N ALA A 76 6.34 36.39 -15.26
CA ALA A 76 5.84 35.03 -15.29
C ALA A 76 4.47 35.07 -14.59
N PRO A 77 3.44 34.39 -15.11
CA PRO A 77 2.12 34.43 -14.49
C PRO A 77 2.24 33.94 -13.04
N GLU A 78 2.01 34.87 -12.11
CA GLU A 78 2.13 34.70 -10.66
C GLU A 78 1.11 33.70 -10.09
N ASN A 79 0.18 33.20 -10.92
CA ASN A 79 -0.91 32.31 -10.54
C ASN A 79 -0.97 31.02 -11.39
N ALA A 80 0.17 30.47 -11.81
CA ALA A 80 0.20 29.07 -12.25
C ALA A 80 0.10 28.16 -11.00
N GLY A 81 -1.11 28.04 -10.45
CA GLY A 81 -1.42 27.01 -9.45
C GLY A 81 -1.07 25.61 -9.98
N PRO A 82 -0.89 24.61 -9.11
CA PRO A 82 -0.64 23.24 -9.56
C PRO A 82 -1.73 22.83 -10.56
N ASP A 83 -1.30 22.29 -11.70
CA ASP A 83 -2.21 21.87 -12.77
C ASP A 83 -3.33 20.99 -12.20
N PRO A 84 -4.61 21.39 -12.32
CA PRO A 84 -5.73 20.63 -11.76
C PRO A 84 -5.82 19.21 -12.32
N ALA A 85 -5.32 18.97 -13.54
CA ALA A 85 -5.19 17.63 -14.11
C ALA A 85 -4.09 16.82 -13.40
N ALA A 86 -2.98 17.46 -13.03
CA ALA A 86 -1.90 16.87 -12.24
C ALA A 86 -2.30 16.58 -10.78
N GLN A 87 -3.31 17.27 -10.25
CA GLN A 87 -3.80 17.07 -8.89
C GLN A 87 -4.88 15.98 -8.81
N SER A 88 -5.77 15.91 -9.81
CA SER A 88 -6.85 14.90 -9.85
C SER A 88 -6.33 13.47 -10.01
N TRP A 89 -5.32 13.23 -10.87
CA TRP A 89 -4.73 11.89 -11.02
C TRP A 89 -4.01 11.44 -9.74
N ARG A 90 -3.42 12.36 -8.96
CA ARG A 90 -2.75 12.03 -7.69
C ARG A 90 -3.75 11.56 -6.63
N HIS A 91 -4.92 12.18 -6.53
CA HIS A 91 -5.97 11.74 -5.61
C HIS A 91 -6.60 10.41 -6.04
N GLN A 92 -6.84 10.23 -7.35
CA GLN A 92 -7.34 8.97 -7.90
C GLN A 92 -6.32 7.83 -7.73
N ALA A 93 -5.03 8.07 -8.01
CA ALA A 93 -3.97 7.09 -7.83
C ALA A 93 -3.75 6.73 -6.35
N ARG A 94 -3.85 7.72 -5.44
CA ARG A 94 -3.82 7.47 -3.99
C ARG A 94 -5.00 6.63 -3.52
N GLY A 95 -6.21 6.94 -3.97
CA GLY A 95 -7.40 6.14 -3.65
C GLY A 95 -7.29 4.70 -4.15
N ALA A 96 -6.83 4.52 -5.39
CA ALA A 96 -6.59 3.19 -5.96
C ALA A 96 -5.51 2.41 -5.19
N ALA A 97 -4.39 3.05 -4.83
CA ALA A 97 -3.33 2.42 -4.05
C ALA A 97 -3.81 2.00 -2.65
N VAL A 98 -4.59 2.85 -1.96
CA VAL A 98 -5.17 2.51 -0.65
C VAL A 98 -6.12 1.33 -0.77
N LEU A 99 -6.98 1.29 -1.80
CA LEU A 99 -7.90 0.18 -2.04
C LEU A 99 -7.15 -1.13 -2.32
N LEU A 100 -6.08 -1.08 -3.11
CA LEU A 100 -5.24 -2.26 -3.39
C LEU A 100 -4.55 -2.77 -2.12
N ILE A 101 -3.98 -1.88 -1.30
CA ILE A 101 -3.36 -2.25 -0.02
C ILE A 101 -4.40 -2.84 0.93
N PHE A 102 -5.58 -2.23 1.02
CA PHE A 102 -6.68 -2.74 1.84
C PHE A 102 -7.13 -4.13 1.38
N THR A 103 -7.29 -4.32 0.06
CA THR A 103 -7.68 -5.61 -0.53
C THR A 103 -6.61 -6.67 -0.25
N ALA A 104 -5.33 -6.34 -0.44
CA ALA A 104 -4.22 -7.22 -0.12
C ALA A 104 -4.16 -7.57 1.37
N LEU A 105 -4.45 -6.62 2.26
CA LEU A 105 -4.53 -6.84 3.70
C LEU A 105 -5.68 -7.78 4.07
N VAL A 106 -6.86 -7.62 3.46
CA VAL A 106 -8.01 -8.53 3.67
C VAL A 106 -7.66 -9.95 3.24
N ILE A 107 -7.05 -10.12 2.05
CA ILE A 107 -6.58 -11.42 1.57
C ILE A 107 -5.54 -11.99 2.54
N PHE A 108 -4.58 -11.18 2.99
CA PHE A 108 -3.57 -11.60 3.96
C PHE A 108 -4.21 -12.10 5.26
N LEU A 109 -5.16 -11.36 5.83
CA LEU A 109 -5.84 -11.74 7.07
C LEU A 109 -6.71 -13.01 6.90
N GLN A 110 -7.20 -13.30 5.70
CA GLN A 110 -7.93 -14.53 5.39
C GLN A 110 -7.01 -15.76 5.38
N TYR A 111 -5.81 -15.66 4.81
CA TYR A 111 -4.86 -16.77 4.73
C TYR A 111 -3.99 -16.92 5.99
N PHE A 112 -3.80 -15.83 6.72
CA PHE A 112 -3.02 -15.77 7.96
C PHE A 112 -3.89 -15.29 9.13
N PRO A 113 -4.84 -16.11 9.58
CA PRO A 113 -5.75 -15.78 10.67
C PRO A 113 -5.03 -15.85 12.03
N LEU A 114 -4.12 -14.92 12.30
CA LEU A 114 -3.34 -14.87 13.54
C LEU A 114 -4.20 -14.80 14.81
N HIS A 115 -5.46 -14.38 14.70
CA HIS A 115 -6.42 -14.45 15.80
C HIS A 115 -6.69 -15.88 16.28
N ARG A 116 -6.58 -16.90 15.41
CA ARG A 116 -6.73 -18.32 15.76
C ARG A 116 -5.60 -18.81 16.66
N VAL A 117 -4.37 -18.35 16.39
CA VAL A 117 -3.20 -18.60 17.25
C VAL A 117 -3.48 -18.07 18.65
N VAL A 118 -3.98 -16.83 18.78
CA VAL A 118 -4.32 -16.23 20.08
C VAL A 118 -5.40 -17.00 20.84
N GLN A 119 -6.38 -17.61 20.14
CA GLN A 119 -7.43 -18.42 20.77
C GLN A 119 -6.89 -19.70 21.41
N VAL A 120 -5.82 -20.29 20.86
CA VAL A 120 -5.21 -21.54 21.36
C VAL A 120 -3.97 -21.28 22.24
N TRP A 121 -3.46 -20.05 22.31
CA TRP A 121 -2.22 -19.66 23.00
C TRP A 121 -2.28 -19.72 24.55
N GLN A 122 -3.43 -20.03 25.17
CA GLN A 122 -3.54 -20.19 26.63
C GLN A 122 -3.01 -21.58 27.09
N PRO A 123 -2.43 -21.70 28.30
CA PRO A 123 -1.12 -22.35 28.44
C PRO A 123 -1.16 -23.88 28.69
N SER A 124 -0.14 -24.55 28.14
CA SER A 124 0.39 -25.91 28.40
C SER A 124 -0.14 -27.12 27.62
N TRP A 125 -1.25 -27.04 26.88
CA TRP A 125 -1.79 -28.24 26.22
C TRP A 125 -1.18 -28.54 24.85
N TYR A 126 -0.86 -27.49 24.08
CA TYR A 126 -0.30 -27.60 22.73
C TYR A 126 1.13 -27.09 22.67
N GLU A 127 1.95 -27.74 21.85
CA GLU A 127 3.33 -27.33 21.61
C GLU A 127 3.39 -26.13 20.66
N THR A 128 4.45 -25.33 20.76
CA THR A 128 4.66 -24.18 19.87
C THR A 128 4.65 -24.58 18.38
N GLY A 129 5.18 -25.76 18.06
CA GLY A 129 5.15 -26.30 16.69
C GLY A 129 3.73 -26.57 16.19
N GLU A 130 2.88 -27.16 17.04
CA GLU A 130 1.48 -27.46 16.74
C GLU A 130 0.67 -26.16 16.54
N ILE A 131 0.87 -25.18 17.43
CA ILE A 131 0.18 -23.88 17.37
C ILE A 131 0.61 -23.08 16.12
N SER A 132 1.89 -23.18 15.73
CA SER A 132 2.39 -22.46 14.56
C SER A 132 1.65 -22.80 13.26
N GLN A 133 1.06 -23.99 13.18
CA GLN A 133 0.25 -24.42 12.04
C GLN A 133 -1.06 -23.65 11.89
N LEU A 134 -1.58 -23.06 12.96
CA LEU A 134 -2.76 -22.18 12.90
C LEU A 134 -2.46 -20.82 12.28
N ALA A 135 -1.17 -20.45 12.15
CA ALA A 135 -0.79 -19.18 11.55
C ALA A 135 -1.05 -19.17 10.04
N TYR A 136 -1.14 -20.34 9.40
CA TYR A 136 -1.41 -20.47 7.96
C TYR A 136 -2.46 -21.56 7.72
N VAL A 137 -3.49 -21.21 6.95
CA VAL A 137 -4.67 -22.08 6.73
C VAL A 137 -4.37 -23.35 5.91
N GLY A 138 -3.24 -23.39 5.22
CA GLY A 138 -2.94 -24.45 4.25
C GLY A 138 -3.33 -24.05 2.83
N SER A 139 -2.74 -24.75 1.86
CA SER A 139 -2.98 -24.57 0.43
C SER A 139 -4.30 -25.21 -0.02
N ARG A 140 -4.78 -24.85 -1.21
CA ARG A 140 -6.01 -25.45 -1.78
C ARG A 140 -5.91 -26.97 -1.94
N GLU A 141 -4.73 -27.49 -2.25
CA GLU A 141 -4.49 -28.94 -2.40
C GLU A 141 -4.59 -29.66 -1.05
N GLU A 142 -4.07 -29.06 0.02
CA GLU A 142 -4.20 -29.60 1.38
C GLU A 142 -5.66 -29.60 1.84
N TRP A 143 -6.43 -28.55 1.50
CA TRP A 143 -7.87 -28.52 1.78
C TRP A 143 -8.64 -29.63 1.06
N GLN A 144 -8.33 -29.88 -0.22
CA GLN A 144 -8.92 -30.98 -0.97
C GLN A 144 -8.53 -32.35 -0.39
N THR A 145 -7.32 -32.46 0.14
CA THR A 145 -6.81 -33.68 0.77
C THR A 145 -7.46 -33.94 2.13
N ALA A 146 -7.77 -32.89 2.89
CA ALA A 146 -8.47 -32.98 4.17
C ALA A 146 -9.97 -33.32 4.03
N GLN A 147 -10.59 -32.94 2.91
CA GLN A 147 -12.04 -33.05 2.72
C GLN A 147 -12.62 -34.45 2.97
N PRO A 148 -12.06 -35.56 2.44
CA PRO A 148 -12.59 -36.89 2.69
C PRO A 148 -12.50 -37.31 4.16
N VAL A 149 -11.50 -36.81 4.89
CA VAL A 149 -11.34 -37.07 6.32
C VAL A 149 -12.42 -36.34 7.13
N LEU A 150 -12.72 -35.09 6.76
CA LEU A 150 -13.82 -34.33 7.38
C LEU A 150 -15.18 -34.98 7.11
N GLU A 151 -15.41 -35.46 5.88
CA GLU A 151 -16.63 -36.18 5.52
C GLU A 151 -16.77 -37.48 6.31
N LEU A 152 -15.68 -38.21 6.53
CA LEU A 152 -15.67 -39.41 7.37
C LEU A 152 -15.95 -39.08 8.84
N ALA A 153 -15.43 -37.96 9.35
CA ALA A 153 -15.71 -37.49 10.69
C ALA A 153 -17.19 -37.10 10.86
N GLU A 154 -17.76 -36.34 9.91
CA GLU A 154 -19.18 -35.97 9.89
C GLU A 154 -20.09 -37.21 9.89
N GLN A 155 -19.72 -38.25 9.12
CA GLN A 155 -20.41 -39.53 9.17
C GLN A 155 -20.32 -40.19 10.54
N ALA A 156 -19.16 -40.11 11.21
CA ALA A 156 -18.99 -40.64 12.57
C ALA A 156 -19.88 -39.92 13.59
N PHE A 157 -20.03 -38.59 13.49
CA PHE A 157 -20.97 -37.82 14.32
C PHE A 157 -22.44 -38.21 14.08
N SER A 158 -22.78 -38.54 12.84
CA SER A 158 -24.15 -38.90 12.46
C SER A 158 -24.51 -40.37 12.74
N ASP A 159 -23.53 -41.27 12.83
CA ASP A 159 -23.76 -42.71 13.02
C ASP A 159 -23.79 -43.11 14.50
N LEU A 160 -24.94 -42.86 15.13
CA LEU A 160 -25.19 -43.14 16.56
C LEU A 160 -25.61 -44.59 16.83
N SER A 161 -25.68 -45.44 15.81
CA SER A 161 -26.29 -46.77 15.88
C SER A 161 -25.29 -47.91 16.10
N LEU A 162 -24.00 -47.64 15.89
CA LEU A 162 -22.95 -48.66 15.92
C LEU A 162 -22.52 -49.01 17.33
N THR A 163 -22.07 -50.26 17.50
CA THR A 163 -21.29 -50.66 18.68
C THR A 163 -19.87 -50.08 18.61
N GLU A 164 -19.18 -50.00 19.75
CA GLU A 164 -17.81 -49.48 19.82
C GLU A 164 -16.84 -50.25 18.91
N ALA A 165 -17.02 -51.57 18.79
CA ALA A 165 -16.22 -52.41 17.90
C ALA A 165 -16.49 -52.12 16.41
N GLU A 166 -17.75 -51.96 16.03
CA GLU A 166 -18.12 -51.62 14.64
C GLU A 166 -17.66 -50.21 14.26
N ALA A 167 -17.83 -49.24 15.17
CA ALA A 167 -17.35 -47.88 14.98
C ALA A 167 -15.82 -47.83 14.88
N ALA A 168 -15.09 -48.66 15.65
CA ALA A 168 -13.64 -48.74 15.54
C ALA A 168 -13.17 -49.27 14.18
N VAL A 169 -13.85 -50.28 13.64
CA VAL A 169 -13.54 -50.81 12.31
C VAL A 169 -13.84 -49.77 11.22
N ARG A 170 -14.91 -49.00 11.36
CA ARG A 170 -15.38 -48.08 10.32
C ARG A 170 -14.70 -46.71 10.33
N TYR A 171 -14.47 -46.16 11.52
CA TYR A 171 -14.05 -44.77 11.71
C TYR A 171 -12.68 -44.63 12.37
N GLY A 172 -12.05 -45.73 12.81
CA GLY A 172 -10.76 -45.66 13.49
C GLY A 172 -10.85 -44.75 14.71
N GLU A 173 -9.91 -43.80 14.87
CA GLU A 173 -9.92 -42.85 15.99
C GLU A 173 -11.10 -41.88 15.98
N LEU A 174 -11.73 -41.64 14.82
CA LEU A 174 -12.92 -40.80 14.70
C LEU A 174 -14.15 -41.43 15.39
N ARG A 175 -14.11 -42.73 15.74
CA ARG A 175 -15.15 -43.40 16.55
C ARG A 175 -15.50 -42.68 17.85
N ARG A 176 -14.54 -41.89 18.37
CA ARG A 176 -14.72 -41.04 19.55
C ARG A 176 -15.95 -40.14 19.43
N TYR A 177 -16.29 -39.72 18.22
CA TYR A 177 -17.40 -38.82 17.94
C TYR A 177 -18.75 -39.54 17.80
N CYS A 178 -18.76 -40.87 17.63
CA CYS A 178 -19.99 -41.67 17.62
C CYS A 178 -20.64 -41.78 19.01
N PHE A 179 -19.85 -41.59 20.08
CA PHE A 179 -20.29 -41.80 21.46
C PHE A 179 -20.13 -40.49 22.25
N PRO A 180 -21.21 -39.71 22.42
CA PRO A 180 -21.16 -38.49 23.22
C PRO A 180 -20.62 -38.80 24.62
N ARG A 181 -19.63 -38.03 25.07
CA ARG A 181 -19.06 -38.19 26.43
C ARG A 181 -20.08 -37.90 27.52
N ASP A 182 -20.95 -36.92 27.28
CA ASP A 182 -21.95 -36.46 28.23
C ASP A 182 -23.37 -36.66 27.65
N ARG A 183 -24.06 -37.72 28.06
CA ARG A 183 -25.49 -37.90 27.74
C ARG A 183 -26.35 -37.24 28.81
N TYR A 184 -27.09 -36.22 28.41
CA TYR A 184 -28.07 -35.56 29.27
C TYR A 184 -29.46 -36.12 28.96
N PRO A 185 -30.20 -36.67 29.94
CA PRO A 185 -31.52 -37.28 29.73
C PRO A 185 -32.54 -36.35 29.07
N GLU A 186 -32.40 -35.05 29.28
CA GLU A 186 -33.25 -34.00 28.72
C GLU A 186 -32.94 -33.60 27.27
N VAL A 187 -31.80 -34.03 26.72
CA VAL A 187 -31.42 -33.75 25.33
C VAL A 187 -32.13 -34.74 24.40
N VAL A 188 -32.98 -34.22 23.53
CA VAL A 188 -33.73 -34.99 22.52
C VAL A 188 -33.18 -34.80 21.10
N ARG A 189 -32.34 -33.78 20.90
CA ARG A 189 -31.75 -33.46 19.62
C ARG A 189 -30.33 -32.94 19.81
N GLU A 190 -29.39 -33.45 19.04
CA GLU A 190 -28.02 -32.98 19.01
C GLU A 190 -27.69 -32.41 17.63
N GLU A 191 -27.01 -31.27 17.61
CA GLU A 191 -26.40 -30.68 16.43
C GLU A 191 -24.88 -30.71 16.61
N HIS A 192 -24.16 -31.01 15.53
CA HIS A 192 -22.71 -30.97 15.50
C HIS A 192 -22.26 -30.09 14.32
N ASP A 193 -21.07 -29.52 14.46
CA ASP A 193 -20.44 -28.71 13.44
C ASP A 193 -18.93 -28.95 13.48
N LEU A 194 -18.30 -29.03 12.30
CA LEU A 194 -16.87 -29.28 12.13
C LEU A 194 -16.23 -28.22 11.23
N ASP A 195 -15.46 -27.33 11.85
CA ASP A 195 -14.74 -26.28 11.15
C ASP A 195 -13.27 -26.64 10.94
N LEU A 196 -12.82 -26.79 9.69
CA LEU A 196 -11.39 -26.91 9.38
C LEU A 196 -10.69 -25.54 9.49
N TRP A 197 -9.69 -25.43 10.36
CA TRP A 197 -8.92 -24.20 10.53
C TRP A 197 -7.59 -24.20 9.81
N SER A 198 -6.90 -25.34 9.77
CA SER A 198 -5.70 -25.51 8.97
C SER A 198 -5.46 -26.98 8.67
N ALA A 199 -4.90 -27.28 7.51
CA ALA A 199 -4.43 -28.61 7.18
C ALA A 199 -3.05 -28.53 6.53
N HIS A 200 -2.14 -29.39 6.99
CA HIS A 200 -0.76 -29.45 6.53
C HIS A 200 -0.39 -30.91 6.29
N PHE A 201 0.02 -31.24 5.08
CA PHE A 201 0.37 -32.62 4.71
C PHE A 201 1.78 -32.67 4.13
N SER A 202 2.59 -33.63 4.58
CA SER A 202 3.96 -33.81 4.12
C SER A 202 4.30 -35.30 3.98
N GLY A 203 4.47 -35.76 2.75
CA GLY A 203 4.83 -37.15 2.47
C GLY A 203 3.73 -38.13 2.88
N SER A 204 3.96 -38.86 3.98
CA SER A 204 3.03 -39.83 4.55
C SER A 204 2.43 -39.40 5.89
N SER A 205 2.73 -38.21 6.38
CA SER A 205 2.15 -37.67 7.62
C SER A 205 1.42 -36.35 7.36
N GLY A 206 0.39 -36.10 8.15
CA GLY A 206 -0.43 -34.91 8.06
C GLY A 206 -0.91 -34.47 9.42
N GLN A 207 -1.22 -33.18 9.54
CA GLN A 207 -1.81 -32.60 10.73
C GLN A 207 -2.92 -31.65 10.29
N MET A 208 -4.06 -31.72 10.97
CA MET A 208 -5.14 -30.76 10.75
C MET A 208 -5.69 -30.26 12.08
N TRP A 209 -6.00 -28.97 12.09
CA TRP A 209 -6.72 -28.32 13.16
C TRP A 209 -8.18 -28.25 12.80
N VAL A 210 -9.00 -28.95 13.57
CA VAL A 210 -10.45 -28.96 13.44
C VAL A 210 -11.04 -28.38 14.70
N PHE A 211 -12.06 -27.56 14.54
CA PHE A 211 -12.80 -26.97 15.64
C PHE A 211 -14.19 -27.54 15.58
N TYR A 212 -14.48 -28.43 16.50
CA TYR A 212 -15.80 -29.02 16.56
C TYR A 212 -16.66 -28.29 17.60
N SER A 213 -17.94 -28.19 17.30
CA SER A 213 -18.96 -27.78 18.25
C SER A 213 -20.04 -28.86 18.29
N GLN A 214 -20.53 -29.16 19.48
CA GLN A 214 -21.67 -30.06 19.68
C GLN A 214 -22.66 -29.35 20.60
N GLU A 215 -23.93 -29.32 20.23
CA GLU A 215 -24.99 -28.68 21.00
C GLU A 215 -26.18 -29.64 21.18
N GLY A 216 -26.56 -29.88 22.42
CA GLY A 216 -27.75 -30.67 22.79
C GLY A 216 -28.92 -29.77 23.14
N TYR A 217 -30.09 -30.04 22.58
CA TYR A 217 -31.32 -29.29 22.77
C TYR A 217 -32.42 -30.14 23.43
N ASP A 218 -33.22 -29.51 24.29
CA ASP A 218 -34.43 -30.09 24.86
C ASP A 218 -35.62 -30.07 23.87
N ALA A 219 -36.74 -30.68 24.26
CA ALA A 219 -37.95 -30.76 23.43
C ALA A 219 -38.61 -29.39 23.17
N ALA A 220 -38.27 -28.37 23.96
CA ALA A 220 -38.71 -27.00 23.77
C ALA A 220 -37.73 -26.18 22.90
N GLY A 221 -36.63 -26.79 22.44
CA GLY A 221 -35.59 -26.15 21.63
C GLY A 221 -34.57 -25.33 22.43
N ASN A 222 -34.53 -25.46 23.75
CA ASN A 222 -33.51 -24.79 24.57
C ASN A 222 -32.24 -25.64 24.62
N ARG A 223 -31.09 -24.98 24.46
CA ARG A 223 -29.78 -25.60 24.61
C ARG A 223 -29.54 -26.04 26.05
N LYS A 224 -29.19 -27.31 26.28
CA LYS A 224 -28.96 -27.93 27.60
C LYS A 224 -27.53 -28.36 27.82
N ALA A 225 -26.87 -28.77 26.75
CA ALA A 225 -25.52 -29.30 26.80
C ALA A 225 -24.75 -28.86 25.56
N GLY A 226 -23.44 -28.92 25.65
CA GLY A 226 -22.60 -28.74 24.48
C GLY A 226 -21.17 -28.39 24.80
N SER A 227 -20.35 -28.52 23.77
CA SER A 227 -18.97 -28.09 23.73
C SER A 227 -18.84 -27.15 22.53
N TRP A 228 -18.25 -25.98 22.73
CA TRP A 228 -18.20 -24.94 21.70
C TRP A 228 -16.78 -24.68 21.26
N ARG A 229 -16.56 -24.73 19.95
CA ARG A 229 -15.29 -24.38 19.31
C ARG A 229 -14.11 -25.06 20.01
N VAL A 230 -14.23 -26.36 20.27
CA VAL A 230 -13.18 -27.12 20.92
C VAL A 230 -12.03 -27.26 19.94
N PRO A 231 -10.84 -26.73 20.26
CA PRO A 231 -9.65 -26.95 19.46
C PRO A 231 -9.29 -28.44 19.48
N SER A 232 -9.26 -29.06 18.31
CA SER A 232 -8.86 -30.46 18.14
C SER A 232 -7.78 -30.57 17.08
N LEU A 233 -6.60 -31.02 17.49
CA LEU A 233 -5.49 -31.30 16.60
C LEU A 233 -5.49 -32.78 16.23
N TRP A 234 -5.68 -33.08 14.95
CA TRP A 234 -5.69 -34.44 14.43
C TRP A 234 -4.38 -34.72 13.72
N TYR A 235 -3.81 -35.88 14.02
CA TYR A 235 -2.62 -36.41 13.36
C TYR A 235 -3.05 -37.49 12.40
N LEU A 236 -2.53 -37.44 11.18
CA LEU A 236 -2.91 -38.29 10.09
C LEU A 236 -1.70 -38.99 9.52
N GLU A 237 -1.92 -40.22 9.08
CA GLU A 237 -0.97 -40.96 8.26
C GLU A 237 -1.63 -41.38 6.95
N ARG A 238 -0.79 -41.47 5.92
CA ARG A 238 -1.21 -41.94 4.61
C ARG A 238 -1.08 -43.47 4.58
N ALA A 239 -2.22 -44.15 4.48
CA ALA A 239 -2.29 -45.58 4.32
C ALA A 239 -1.68 -46.04 2.98
N LEU A 240 -1.42 -47.35 2.87
CA LEU A 240 -0.80 -47.96 1.68
C LEU A 240 -1.67 -47.84 0.42
N ASP A 241 -2.98 -47.76 0.58
CA ASP A 241 -3.94 -47.53 -0.50
C ASP A 241 -4.05 -46.05 -0.91
N GLY A 242 -3.31 -45.18 -0.22
CA GLY A 242 -3.24 -43.75 -0.48
C GLY A 242 -4.27 -42.92 0.27
N THR A 243 -5.15 -43.53 1.06
CA THR A 243 -6.11 -42.82 1.92
C THR A 243 -5.42 -42.19 3.13
N TRP A 244 -6.05 -41.16 3.71
CA TRP A 244 -5.56 -40.51 4.93
C TRP A 244 -6.41 -40.94 6.11
N GLU A 245 -5.75 -41.46 7.13
CA GLU A 245 -6.40 -41.98 8.34
C GLU A 245 -5.98 -41.16 9.55
N VAL A 246 -6.93 -40.84 10.43
CA VAL A 246 -6.65 -40.19 11.71
C VAL A 246 -6.11 -41.23 12.68
N ILE A 247 -4.87 -41.05 13.11
CA ILE A 247 -4.16 -41.97 14.02
C ILE A 247 -4.16 -41.49 15.46
N TYR A 248 -4.37 -40.18 15.69
CA TYR A 248 -4.39 -39.61 17.02
C TYR A 248 -5.12 -38.26 17.03
N ILE A 249 -5.87 -38.01 18.10
CA ILE A 249 -6.65 -36.77 18.30
C ILE A 249 -6.22 -36.16 19.64
N LYS A 250 -5.70 -34.93 19.57
CA LYS A 250 -5.30 -34.12 20.73
C LYS A 250 -6.29 -32.96 20.92
N GLU A 251 -7.17 -33.11 21.90
CA GLU A 251 -8.18 -32.11 22.25
C GLU A 251 -7.92 -31.58 23.65
N HIS A 252 -8.31 -30.34 23.88
CA HIS A 252 -8.42 -29.81 25.22
C HIS A 252 -9.59 -30.51 25.95
N PRO A 253 -9.41 -30.99 27.19
CA PRO A 253 -10.47 -31.61 27.98
C PRO A 253 -11.58 -30.64 28.38
#